data_AF-A1BMJ2-F1
#
_entry.id   AF-A1BMJ2-F1
#
_cell.length_a   1.000
_cell.length_b   1.000
_cell.length_c   1.000
_cell.angle_alpha   90.00
_cell.angle_beta   90.00
_cell.angle_gamma   90.00
#
_symmetry.space_group_name_H-M   'P 1'
#
loop_
_entity.id
_entity.type
_entity.pdbx_description
1 polymer ?
#
loop_
_entity_poly.entity_id
_entity_poly.type
_entity_poly.pdbx_seq_one_letter_code
_entity_poly.pdbx_strand_id
1 'polypeptide(L)'
;ETCALDTVGAELVRDIRPGEIVVVDDAGYRIDRYTDQTQLAICSMEFIYFARPDSNIYGVNVHSARKRMGARLAQESPVDADMVIAVPNSSLSAASGYSEEAGLPNEMGLIKNQYVARTFIQPTQELREQGVRMKLSAVRGVVKGKRV
;
A
#
# COMPACT_ATOMS: atom_id res chain seq x y z
N GLU A 1 1.65 8.89 10.62
CA GLU A 1 2.74 8.35 9.77
C GLU A 1 3.70 9.47 9.40
N THR A 2 4.92 9.16 8.96
CA THR A 2 5.95 10.18 8.65
C THR A 2 5.54 11.14 7.53
N CYS A 3 4.70 10.70 6.59
CA CYS A 3 4.18 11.56 5.51
C CYS A 3 3.44 12.81 6.02
N ALA A 4 2.88 12.76 7.23
CA ALA A 4 2.23 13.92 7.86
C ALA A 4 3.27 14.97 8.29
N LEU A 5 4.44 14.53 8.75
CA LEU A 5 5.55 15.41 9.11
C LEU A 5 6.08 16.11 7.85
N ASP A 6 6.28 15.34 6.77
CA ASP A 6 6.72 15.88 5.48
C ASP A 6 5.77 16.96 4.95
N THR A 7 4.45 16.72 5.09
CA THR A 7 3.41 17.66 4.65
C THR A 7 3.48 19.00 5.37
N VAL A 8 3.87 19.02 6.64
CA VAL A 8 3.95 20.25 7.46
C VAL A 8 5.38 20.79 7.59
N GLY A 9 6.36 20.19 6.90
CA GLY A 9 7.76 20.58 6.97
C GLY A 9 8.44 20.27 8.31
N ALA A 10 7.93 19.29 9.06
CA ALA A 10 8.54 18.85 10.31
C ALA A 10 9.62 17.80 10.07
N GLU A 11 10.66 17.80 10.90
CA GLU A 11 11.71 16.79 10.90
C GLU A 11 11.28 15.54 11.66
N LEU A 12 11.51 14.35 11.07
CA LEU A 12 11.35 13.10 11.78
C LEU A 12 12.53 12.90 12.74
N VAL A 13 12.27 13.00 14.04
CA VAL A 13 13.30 12.76 15.07
C VAL A 13 13.51 11.27 15.34
N ARG A 14 12.42 10.49 15.53
CA ARG A 14 12.45 9.05 15.85
C ARG A 14 11.07 8.41 15.83
N ASP A 15 11.03 7.09 15.68
CA ASP A 15 9.89 6.27 16.06
C ASP A 15 9.76 6.16 17.60
N ILE A 16 8.52 6.11 18.10
CA ILE A 16 8.24 5.85 19.51
C ILE A 16 8.26 4.35 19.75
N ARG A 17 9.10 3.90 20.70
CA ARG A 17 9.27 2.47 20.99
C ARG A 17 8.09 1.96 21.82
N PRO A 18 7.80 0.65 21.75
CA PRO A 18 6.86 0.02 22.67
C PRO A 18 7.16 0.37 24.13
N GLY A 19 6.13 0.64 24.92
CA GLY A 19 6.28 1.00 26.35
C GLY A 19 6.64 2.45 26.64
N GLU A 20 6.99 3.25 25.63
CA GLU A 20 7.36 4.66 25.82
C GLU A 20 6.16 5.60 25.86
N ILE A 21 6.34 6.68 26.63
CA ILE A 21 5.43 7.82 26.70
C ILE A 21 6.24 9.06 26.34
N VAL A 22 5.69 9.91 25.49
CA VAL A 22 6.28 11.23 25.20
C VAL A 22 5.47 12.29 25.94
N VAL A 23 6.14 13.07 26.78
CA VAL A 23 5.54 14.22 27.49
C VAL A 23 6.12 15.49 26.87
N VAL A 24 5.23 16.37 26.40
CA VAL A 24 5.57 17.64 25.75
C VAL A 24 4.97 18.78 26.56
N ASP A 25 5.78 19.79 26.89
CA ASP A 25 5.38 21.00 27.60
C ASP A 25 6.18 22.22 27.10
N ASP A 26 6.00 23.38 27.73
CA ASP A 26 6.65 24.64 27.32
C ASP A 26 8.18 24.62 27.45
N ALA A 27 8.76 23.67 28.20
CA ALA A 27 10.21 23.51 28.33
C ALA A 27 10.81 22.57 27.27
N GLY A 28 9.98 21.86 26.51
CA GLY A 28 10.38 20.94 25.44
C GLY A 28 9.67 19.59 25.52
N TYR A 29 10.41 18.51 25.26
CA TYR A 29 9.86 17.16 25.40
C TYR A 29 10.81 16.25 26.19
N ARG A 30 10.22 15.29 26.90
CA ARG A 30 10.92 14.18 27.54
C ARG A 30 10.26 12.85 27.17
N ILE A 31 11.06 11.79 27.21
CA ILE A 31 10.58 10.43 26.97
C ILE A 31 10.64 9.68 28.28
N ASP A 32 9.53 9.06 28.64
CA ASP A 32 9.36 8.20 29.81
C ASP A 32 8.97 6.79 29.37
N ARG A 33 8.93 5.84 30.29
CA ARG A 33 8.45 4.48 30.04
C ARG A 33 7.51 4.03 31.14
N TYR A 34 6.35 3.52 30.75
CA TYR A 34 5.44 2.89 31.71
C TYR A 34 5.78 1.41 31.94
N THR A 35 6.56 0.80 31.04
CA THR A 35 7.07 -0.56 31.17
C THR A 35 8.31 -0.75 30.29
N ASP A 36 9.25 -1.56 30.76
CA ASP A 36 10.37 -2.08 29.95
C ASP A 36 10.10 -3.51 29.43
N GLN A 37 9.04 -4.18 29.91
CA GLN A 37 8.62 -5.50 29.45
C GLN A 37 7.87 -5.37 28.11
N THR A 38 8.63 -5.27 27.03
CA THR A 38 8.08 -4.94 25.72
C THR A 38 8.63 -5.83 24.60
N GLN A 39 7.87 -5.90 23.51
CA GLN A 39 8.29 -6.52 22.26
C GLN A 39 7.92 -5.58 21.11
N LEU A 40 8.86 -5.36 20.18
CA LEU A 40 8.56 -4.66 18.94
C LEU A 40 7.81 -5.61 18.00
N ALA A 41 6.50 -5.41 17.89
CA ALA A 41 5.62 -6.15 16.99
C ALA A 41 4.82 -5.16 16.14
N ILE A 42 5.39 -4.79 14.99
CA ILE A 42 4.71 -3.90 14.04
C ILE A 42 3.64 -4.69 13.30
N CYS A 43 2.48 -4.08 13.10
CA CYS A 43 1.41 -4.68 12.31
C CYS A 43 1.85 -4.87 10.85
N SER A 44 1.96 -6.12 10.39
CA SER A 44 2.35 -6.42 9.00
C SER A 44 1.44 -5.76 7.96
N MET A 45 0.16 -5.57 8.30
CA MET A 45 -0.81 -4.94 7.39
C MET A 45 -0.53 -3.46 7.14
N GLU A 46 0.27 -2.78 7.98
CA GLU A 46 0.75 -1.42 7.69
C GLU A 46 1.63 -1.44 6.44
N PHE A 47 2.59 -2.36 6.38
CA PHE A 47 3.42 -2.54 5.20
C PHE A 47 2.63 -3.09 4.01
N ILE A 48 1.69 -4.01 4.21
CA ILE A 48 0.95 -4.65 3.12
C ILE A 48 -0.06 -3.69 2.47
N TYR A 49 -0.80 -2.90 3.27
CA TYR A 49 -1.97 -2.19 2.75
C TYR A 49 -2.26 -0.82 3.37
N PHE A 50 -2.23 -0.69 4.70
CA PHE A 50 -2.81 0.47 5.39
C PHE A 50 -1.98 1.75 5.23
N ALA A 51 -0.68 1.68 5.51
CA ALA A 51 0.17 2.85 5.48
C ALA A 51 0.31 3.42 4.06
N ARG A 52 0.52 4.72 3.98
CA ARG A 52 0.80 5.37 2.71
C ARG A 52 2.19 4.95 2.19
N PRO A 53 2.34 4.79 0.86
CA PRO A 53 3.60 4.34 0.26
C PRO A 53 4.77 5.32 0.47
N ASP A 54 4.49 6.60 0.71
CA ASP A 54 5.47 7.64 0.99
C ASP A 54 5.84 7.75 2.49
N SER A 55 5.27 6.91 3.35
CA SER A 55 5.64 6.83 4.75
C SER A 55 6.84 5.90 4.98
N ASN A 56 7.59 6.19 6.04
CA ASN A 56 8.60 5.31 6.62
C ASN A 56 8.07 4.78 7.96
N ILE A 57 8.24 3.48 8.21
CA ILE A 57 7.89 2.84 9.47
C ILE A 57 9.17 2.20 9.99
N TYR A 58 9.70 2.67 11.14
CA TYR A 58 10.96 2.17 11.68
C TYR A 58 12.11 2.19 10.66
N GLY A 59 12.24 3.30 9.94
CA GLY A 59 13.26 3.50 8.90
C GLY A 59 13.03 2.72 7.59
N VAL A 60 11.94 1.94 7.49
CA VAL A 60 11.61 1.19 6.27
C VAL A 60 10.54 1.94 5.48
N ASN A 61 10.88 2.37 4.27
CA ASN A 61 9.92 2.95 3.35
C ASN A 61 8.86 1.92 2.90
N VAL A 62 7.58 2.30 2.97
CA VAL A 62 6.44 1.42 2.68
C VAL A 62 6.40 1.04 1.19
N HIS A 63 6.63 1.97 0.26
CA HIS A 63 6.72 1.64 -1.18
C HIS A 63 7.82 0.61 -1.45
N SER A 64 9.03 0.83 -0.93
CA SER A 64 10.15 -0.09 -1.11
C SER A 64 9.87 -1.47 -0.51
N ALA A 65 9.22 -1.53 0.67
CA ALA A 65 8.83 -2.79 1.28
C ALA A 65 7.85 -3.58 0.38
N ARG A 66 6.79 -2.93 -0.11
CA ARG A 66 5.82 -3.53 -1.04
C ARG A 66 6.46 -3.98 -2.34
N LYS A 67 7.40 -3.19 -2.88
CA LYS A 67 8.16 -3.55 -4.08
C LYS A 67 8.98 -4.83 -3.87
N ARG A 68 9.69 -4.95 -2.74
CA ARG A 68 10.40 -6.19 -2.38
C ARG A 68 9.47 -7.38 -2.22
N MET A 69 8.27 -7.19 -1.64
CA MET A 69 7.25 -8.25 -1.56
C MET A 69 6.81 -8.72 -2.95
N GLY A 70 6.62 -7.79 -3.88
CA GLY A 70 6.31 -8.09 -5.28
C GLY A 70 7.38 -8.92 -5.98
N ALA A 71 8.64 -8.50 -5.86
CA ALA A 71 9.77 -9.25 -6.40
C ALA A 71 9.85 -10.65 -5.78
N ARG A 72 9.68 -10.76 -4.46
CA ARG A 72 9.66 -12.06 -3.79
C ARG A 72 8.55 -12.97 -4.30
N LEU A 73 7.37 -12.42 -4.55
CA LEU A 73 6.25 -13.16 -5.13
C LEU A 73 6.56 -13.68 -6.54
N ALA A 74 7.28 -12.92 -7.37
CA ALA A 74 7.70 -13.40 -8.69
C ALA A 74 8.68 -14.58 -8.62
N GLN A 75 9.55 -14.59 -7.60
CA GLN A 75 10.47 -15.71 -7.35
C GLN A 75 9.74 -16.96 -6.83
N GLU A 76 8.77 -16.78 -5.93
CA GLU A 76 8.02 -17.87 -5.31
C GLU A 76 6.91 -18.43 -6.21
N SER A 77 6.38 -17.62 -7.13
CA SER A 77 5.25 -17.96 -7.99
C SER A 77 5.38 -17.24 -9.34
N PRO A 78 6.35 -17.63 -10.18
CA PRO A 78 6.50 -17.08 -11.52
C PRO A 78 5.34 -17.53 -12.42
N VAL A 79 4.98 -16.69 -13.39
CA VAL A 79 3.93 -17.00 -14.37
C VAL A 79 4.40 -16.67 -15.79
N ASP A 80 3.94 -17.44 -16.76
CA ASP A 80 4.09 -17.12 -18.17
C ASP A 80 2.92 -16.23 -18.62
N ALA A 81 3.16 -14.92 -18.63
CA ALA A 81 2.21 -13.88 -18.96
C ALA A 81 2.81 -12.88 -19.96
N ASP A 82 1.97 -12.00 -20.51
CA ASP A 82 2.43 -11.00 -21.47
C ASP A 82 2.71 -9.64 -20.81
N MET A 83 2.16 -9.41 -19.63
CA MET A 83 2.30 -8.17 -18.85
C MET A 83 1.86 -8.37 -17.40
N VAL A 84 2.17 -7.39 -16.55
CA VAL A 84 1.70 -7.29 -15.18
C VAL A 84 0.80 -6.06 -15.08
N ILE A 85 -0.35 -6.21 -14.42
CA ILE A 85 -1.30 -5.11 -14.20
C ILE A 85 -1.59 -4.98 -12.71
N ALA A 86 -1.31 -3.80 -12.17
CA ALA A 86 -1.68 -3.46 -10.81
C ALA A 86 -3.19 -3.22 -10.66
N VAL A 87 -3.72 -3.49 -9.48
CA VAL A 87 -5.06 -3.02 -9.07
C VAL A 87 -4.88 -1.66 -8.39
N PRO A 88 -5.40 -0.56 -8.95
CA PRO A 88 -5.21 0.75 -8.36
C PRO A 88 -6.02 0.90 -7.05
N ASN A 89 -5.50 1.49 -5.98
CA ASN A 89 -4.17 2.13 -5.86
C ASN A 89 -3.19 1.29 -5.03
N SER A 90 -3.68 0.23 -4.39
CA SER A 90 -2.98 -0.40 -3.27
C SER A 90 -1.84 -1.33 -3.69
N SER A 91 -1.94 -1.96 -4.86
CA SER A 91 -0.93 -2.93 -5.32
C SER A 91 0.10 -2.37 -6.31
N LEU A 92 0.07 -1.07 -6.61
CA LEU A 92 0.98 -0.45 -7.58
C LEU A 92 2.46 -0.76 -7.31
N SER A 93 2.90 -0.61 -6.06
CA SER A 93 4.29 -0.89 -5.66
C SER A 93 4.65 -2.38 -5.79
N ALA A 94 3.75 -3.28 -5.38
CA ALA A 94 3.98 -4.71 -5.44
C ALA A 94 3.99 -5.22 -6.89
N ALA A 95 3.07 -4.75 -7.73
CA ALA A 95 3.04 -5.06 -9.15
C ALA A 95 4.31 -4.57 -9.88
N SER A 96 4.80 -3.36 -9.56
CA SER A 96 6.09 -2.87 -10.07
C SER A 96 7.24 -3.79 -9.68
N GLY A 97 7.30 -4.24 -8.42
CA GLY A 97 8.33 -5.18 -7.99
C GLY A 97 8.25 -6.55 -8.67
N TYR A 98 7.03 -7.08 -8.83
CA TYR A 98 6.81 -8.35 -9.54
C TYR A 98 7.23 -8.25 -11.00
N SER A 99 6.81 -7.18 -11.69
CA SER A 99 7.12 -6.90 -13.09
C SER A 99 8.62 -6.82 -13.34
N GLU A 100 9.35 -6.06 -12.51
CA GLU A 100 10.79 -5.92 -12.64
C GLU A 100 11.54 -7.24 -12.42
N GLU A 101 11.14 -8.02 -11.41
CA GLU A 101 11.76 -9.32 -11.14
C GLU A 101 11.43 -10.36 -12.23
N ALA A 102 10.18 -10.36 -12.74
CA ALA A 102 9.74 -11.29 -13.77
C ALA A 102 10.18 -10.90 -15.19
N GLY A 103 10.72 -9.69 -15.39
CA GLY A 103 11.07 -9.18 -16.72
C GLY A 103 9.86 -8.92 -17.63
N LEU A 104 8.68 -8.69 -17.05
CA LEU A 104 7.43 -8.44 -17.77
C LEU A 104 7.09 -6.95 -17.80
N PRO A 105 6.47 -6.41 -18.86
CA PRO A 105 6.04 -5.02 -18.88
C PRO A 105 4.94 -4.76 -17.84
N ASN A 106 5.04 -3.63 -17.13
CA ASN A 106 4.00 -3.14 -16.22
C ASN A 106 3.10 -2.15 -16.96
N GLU A 107 1.82 -2.51 -17.14
CA GLU A 107 0.89 -1.75 -17.96
C GLU A 107 -0.32 -1.25 -17.17
N MET A 108 -0.93 -0.16 -17.66
CA MET A 108 -2.18 0.35 -17.09
C MET A 108 -3.38 -0.38 -17.70
N GLY A 109 -3.64 -1.60 -17.22
CA GLY A 109 -4.79 -2.41 -17.65
C GLY A 109 -6.08 -2.16 -16.85
N LEU A 110 -5.99 -1.52 -15.69
CA LEU A 110 -7.12 -1.21 -14.82
C LEU A 110 -7.10 0.28 -14.44
N ILE A 111 -8.27 0.91 -14.45
CA ILE A 111 -8.47 2.29 -14.00
C ILE A 111 -9.48 2.28 -12.87
N LYS A 112 -9.13 2.96 -11.76
CA LYS A 112 -10.05 3.24 -10.67
C LYS A 112 -10.81 4.51 -10.97
N ASN A 113 -12.14 4.45 -10.88
CA ASN A 113 -12.97 5.63 -10.94
C ASN A 113 -12.88 6.39 -9.60
N GLN A 114 -12.34 7.61 -9.64
CA GLN A 114 -12.10 8.44 -8.45
C GLN A 114 -13.38 9.04 -7.86
N TYR A 115 -14.48 9.06 -8.62
CA TYR A 115 -15.72 9.76 -8.26
C TYR A 115 -16.83 8.82 -7.80
N VAL A 116 -16.50 7.55 -7.48
CA VAL A 116 -17.52 6.59 -7.06
C VAL A 116 -17.93 6.84 -5.62
N ALA A 117 -19.18 7.23 -5.46
CA ALA A 117 -19.81 7.36 -4.16
C ALA A 117 -20.07 5.98 -3.51
N ARG A 118 -20.40 6.00 -2.22
CA ARG A 118 -20.90 4.85 -1.47
C ARG A 118 -22.00 4.11 -2.25
N THR A 119 -21.76 2.83 -2.55
CA THR A 119 -22.75 1.92 -3.15
C THR A 119 -23.66 1.38 -2.06
N PHE A 120 -24.97 1.61 -2.15
CA PHE A 120 -25.97 1.01 -1.26
C PHE A 120 -26.19 -0.47 -1.60
N ILE A 121 -26.72 -1.24 -0.65
CA ILE A 121 -27.04 -2.66 -0.84
C ILE A 121 -27.99 -2.79 -2.03
N GLN A 122 -27.53 -3.49 -3.08
CA GLN A 122 -28.32 -3.71 -4.28
C GLN A 122 -29.09 -5.04 -4.20
N PRO A 123 -30.36 -5.07 -4.61
CA PRO A 123 -31.24 -6.23 -4.45
C PRO A 123 -30.90 -7.37 -5.42
N THR A 124 -30.43 -7.07 -6.63
CA THR A 124 -30.13 -8.07 -7.66
C THR A 124 -28.62 -8.23 -7.89
N GLN A 125 -28.23 -9.40 -8.39
CA GLN A 125 -26.85 -9.71 -8.73
C GLN A 125 -26.33 -8.78 -9.85
N GLU A 126 -27.14 -8.50 -10.88
CA GLU A 126 -26.77 -7.61 -11.99
C GLU A 126 -26.45 -6.19 -11.51
N LEU A 127 -27.24 -5.65 -10.59
CA LEU A 127 -26.99 -4.32 -10.02
C LEU A 127 -25.72 -4.29 -9.15
N ARG A 128 -25.39 -5.41 -8.47
CA ARG A 128 -24.11 -5.53 -7.73
C ARG A 128 -22.92 -5.57 -8.67
N GLU A 129 -23.00 -6.35 -9.74
CA GLU A 129 -21.94 -6.44 -10.75
C GLU A 129 -21.73 -5.11 -11.47
N GLN A 130 -22.81 -4.39 -11.78
CA GLN A 130 -22.74 -3.03 -12.30
C GLN A 130 -22.05 -2.08 -11.30
N GLY A 131 -22.34 -2.22 -10.00
CA GLY A 131 -21.67 -1.49 -8.92
C GLY A 131 -20.17 -1.73 -8.83
N VAL A 132 -19.70 -2.95 -9.10
CA VAL A 132 -18.26 -3.28 -9.18
C VAL A 132 -17.63 -2.64 -10.42
N ARG A 133 -18.29 -2.75 -11.58
CA ARG A 133 -17.83 -2.12 -12.83
C ARG A 133 -17.75 -0.60 -12.74
N MET A 134 -18.55 0.03 -11.90
CA MET A 134 -18.44 1.47 -11.65
C MET A 134 -17.14 1.85 -10.94
N LYS A 135 -16.59 0.96 -10.09
CA LYS A 135 -15.38 1.22 -9.26
C LYS A 135 -14.08 1.04 -10.03
N LEU A 136 -13.99 -0.03 -10.82
CA LEU A 136 -12.80 -0.38 -11.60
C LEU A 136 -13.22 -0.74 -13.02
N SER A 137 -12.53 -0.18 -14.00
CA SER A 137 -12.73 -0.48 -15.41
C SER A 137 -11.46 -1.03 -16.04
N ALA A 138 -11.61 -2.05 -16.87
CA ALA A 138 -10.51 -2.58 -17.66
C ALA A 138 -10.24 -1.70 -18.89
N VAL A 139 -8.97 -1.42 -19.16
CA VAL A 139 -8.53 -0.77 -20.39
C VAL A 139 -8.49 -1.82 -21.49
N ARG A 140 -9.64 -2.04 -22.14
CA ARG A 140 -9.83 -3.14 -23.12
C ARG A 140 -8.75 -3.17 -24.22
N GLY A 141 -8.27 -2.01 -24.66
CA GLY A 141 -7.21 -1.91 -25.67
C GLY A 141 -5.85 -2.47 -25.22
N VAL A 142 -5.60 -2.52 -23.90
CA VAL A 142 -4.37 -3.05 -23.30
C VAL A 142 -4.49 -4.55 -23.06
N VAL A 143 -5.63 -5.00 -22.51
CA VAL A 143 -5.77 -6.38 -22.00
C VAL A 143 -6.33 -7.40 -22.99
N LYS A 144 -6.98 -6.96 -24.08
CA LYS A 144 -7.71 -7.88 -24.97
C LYS A 144 -6.73 -8.84 -25.68
N GLY A 145 -6.95 -10.13 -25.46
CA GLY A 145 -6.14 -11.20 -26.09
C GLY A 145 -4.75 -11.36 -25.47
N LYS A 146 -4.50 -10.74 -24.31
CA LYS A 146 -3.26 -10.86 -23.55
C LYS A 146 -3.46 -11.78 -22.35
N ARG A 147 -2.38 -12.44 -21.95
CA ARG A 147 -2.25 -13.14 -20.67
C ARG A 147 -1.85 -12.12 -19.61
N VAL A 148 -2.72 -11.91 -18.64
CA VAL A 148 -2.60 -10.91 -17.56
C VAL A 148 -2.59 -11.62 -16.22
#